data_AF-A0A7W2RUY3-F1
#
_entry.id   AF-A0A7W2RUY3-F1
#
_cell.length_a   1.000
_cell.length_b   1.000
_cell.length_c   1.000
_cell.angle_alpha   90.00
_cell.angle_beta   90.00
_cell.angle_gamma   90.00
#
_symmetry.space_group_name_H-M   'P 1'
#
loop_
_entity.id
_entity.type
_entity.pdbx_description
1 polymer ?
#
loop_
_entity_poly.entity_id
_entity_poly.type
_entity_poly.pdbx_seq_one_letter_code
_entity_poly.pdbx_strand_id
1 'polypeptide(L)'
;MLVNLEALNGSTIHAVDGEVGQVTDVYFDDRHWTIRFMVVDIQPWVPLSEKTLISPISLLEYDIKEQQLNVSITKDKVKNSPQIDEHDTVSREFEKSYFDYYTYGYYWVGPGAWGEYAYPMALVNPNTLPKDSSESEDTKTSNHLRSTNEITHYGIDALDGKKGYIKDFICDTDSWSLLYIVVDTRDWLPGGKKVLISPKHLDKLNWEEKTVTCHLSFEQVQACPEYNEDKLNDVEYLAEVKNKLMFNK
;
A
#
# COMPACT_ATOMS: atom_id res chain seq x y z
N MET A 1 -9.59 7.89 -6.12
CA MET A 1 -8.81 8.30 -7.34
C MET A 1 -7.62 7.37 -7.50
N LEU A 2 -7.15 7.04 -8.71
CA LEU A 2 -6.04 6.09 -8.88
C LEU A 2 -4.68 6.78 -9.01
N VAL A 3 -3.70 6.28 -8.28
CA VAL A 3 -2.32 6.79 -8.26
C VAL A 3 -1.33 5.64 -8.28
N ASN A 4 -0.17 5.84 -8.89
CA ASN A 4 0.92 4.89 -8.80
C ASN A 4 1.74 5.13 -7.54
N LEU A 5 2.41 4.08 -7.00
CA LEU A 5 3.15 4.23 -5.76
C LEU A 5 4.48 4.94 -5.95
N GLU A 6 5.04 4.94 -7.16
CA GLU A 6 6.21 5.76 -7.49
C GLU A 6 5.94 7.27 -7.26
N ALA A 7 4.72 7.74 -7.55
CA ALA A 7 4.30 9.12 -7.30
C ALA A 7 3.89 9.38 -5.84
N LEU A 8 3.27 8.39 -5.18
CA LEU A 8 2.94 8.49 -3.76
C LEU A 8 4.22 8.52 -2.90
N ASN A 9 5.21 7.70 -3.27
CA ASN A 9 6.56 7.79 -2.75
C ASN A 9 7.20 9.09 -3.23
N GLY A 10 7.89 9.81 -2.35
CA GLY A 10 8.39 11.16 -2.64
C GLY A 10 7.36 12.28 -2.46
N SER A 11 6.08 11.96 -2.18
CA SER A 11 5.09 12.99 -1.85
C SER A 11 5.38 13.63 -0.48
N THR A 12 5.10 14.92 -0.34
CA THR A 12 5.30 15.67 0.91
C THR A 12 4.05 15.58 1.78
N ILE A 13 4.21 15.25 3.06
CA ILE A 13 3.14 15.28 4.06
C ILE A 13 3.01 16.69 4.65
N HIS A 14 1.80 17.22 4.65
CA HIS A 14 1.41 18.46 5.30
C HIS A 14 0.43 18.18 6.43
N ALA A 15 0.86 18.47 7.65
CA ALA A 15 -0.02 18.54 8.81
C ALA A 15 -0.86 19.82 8.79
N VAL A 16 -1.85 19.89 9.67
CA VAL A 16 -2.73 21.07 9.82
C VAL A 16 -1.96 22.35 10.19
N ASP A 17 -0.75 22.22 10.71
CA ASP A 17 0.15 23.29 11.16
C ASP A 17 1.47 23.35 10.37
N GLY A 18 1.56 22.66 9.22
CA GLY A 18 2.64 22.83 8.24
C GLY A 18 3.28 21.54 7.75
N GLU A 19 4.34 21.69 6.95
CA GLU A 19 5.08 20.59 6.36
C GLU A 19 5.72 19.68 7.43
N VAL A 20 5.55 18.37 7.25
CA VAL A 20 6.03 17.30 8.14
C VAL A 20 7.24 16.58 7.55
N GLY A 21 7.30 16.36 6.25
CA GLY A 21 8.38 15.55 5.67
C GLY A 21 7.94 14.80 4.43
N GLN A 22 8.78 13.91 3.94
CA GLN A 22 8.56 13.22 2.67
C GLN A 22 8.26 11.74 2.88
N VAL A 23 7.31 11.19 2.13
CA VAL A 23 7.08 9.75 2.07
C VAL A 23 8.29 9.08 1.42
N THR A 24 8.85 8.06 2.06
CA THR A 24 10.03 7.31 1.57
C THR A 24 9.72 5.85 1.26
N ASP A 25 8.64 5.31 1.81
CA ASP A 25 8.12 3.97 1.53
C ASP A 25 6.65 3.89 1.92
N VAL A 26 5.98 2.83 1.50
CA VAL A 26 4.59 2.53 1.81
C VAL A 26 4.50 1.10 2.30
N TYR A 27 3.78 0.90 3.40
CA TYR A 27 3.48 -0.40 3.97
C TYR A 27 2.04 -0.80 3.69
N PHE A 28 1.86 -1.94 3.03
CA PHE A 28 0.54 -2.53 2.79
C PHE A 28 0.37 -3.87 3.49
N ASP A 29 -0.86 -4.17 3.86
CA ASP A 29 -1.32 -5.46 4.37
C ASP A 29 -1.49 -6.44 3.20
N ASP A 30 -0.69 -7.51 3.17
CA ASP A 30 -0.70 -8.51 2.09
C ASP A 30 -1.93 -9.44 2.09
N ARG A 31 -2.75 -9.38 3.14
CA ARG A 31 -4.02 -10.13 3.21
C ARG A 31 -5.13 -9.41 2.47
N HIS A 32 -5.15 -8.08 2.57
CA HIS A 32 -6.17 -7.22 1.97
C HIS A 32 -5.67 -6.37 0.81
N TRP A 33 -4.38 -6.43 0.49
CA TRP A 33 -3.71 -5.56 -0.48
C TRP A 33 -4.06 -4.08 -0.23
N THR A 34 -3.94 -3.64 1.02
CA THR A 34 -4.39 -2.30 1.45
C THR A 34 -3.27 -1.59 2.20
N ILE A 35 -2.98 -0.35 1.82
CA ILE A 35 -1.96 0.49 2.46
C ILE A 35 -2.40 0.79 3.90
N ARG A 36 -1.52 0.53 4.86
CA ARG A 36 -1.74 0.80 6.29
C ARG A 36 -0.93 1.98 6.80
N PHE A 37 0.27 2.15 6.25
CA PHE A 37 1.19 3.20 6.65
C PHE A 37 1.96 3.74 5.45
N MET A 38 2.22 5.05 5.46
CA MET A 38 3.31 5.69 4.75
C MET A 38 4.47 5.85 5.72
N VAL A 39 5.67 5.49 5.28
CA VAL A 39 6.92 5.78 6.00
C VAL A 39 7.36 7.18 5.63
N VAL A 40 7.63 8.02 6.63
CA VAL A 40 7.89 9.45 6.44
C VAL A 40 9.23 9.83 7.04
N ASP A 41 10.08 10.47 6.25
CA ASP A 41 11.30 11.11 6.74
C ASP A 41 10.97 12.48 7.35
N ILE A 42 11.14 12.59 8.67
CA ILE A 42 10.96 13.83 9.44
C ILE A 42 12.29 14.40 9.96
N GLN A 43 13.43 13.79 9.61
CA GLN A 43 14.76 14.21 10.08
C GLN A 43 15.09 15.68 9.81
N PRO A 44 14.62 16.33 8.71
CA PRO A 44 14.91 17.74 8.46
C PRO A 44 14.54 18.70 9.61
N TRP A 45 13.58 18.35 10.46
CA TRP A 45 13.19 19.17 11.63
C TRP A 45 13.10 18.39 12.95
N VAL A 46 13.20 17.05 12.92
CA VAL A 46 13.40 16.20 14.10
C VAL A 46 14.66 15.36 13.90
N PRO A 47 15.87 15.93 14.13
CA PRO A 47 17.11 15.23 13.91
C PRO A 47 17.18 13.93 14.70
N LEU A 48 17.74 12.87 14.09
CA LEU A 48 17.87 11.53 14.67
C LEU A 48 16.52 10.83 14.94
N SER A 49 15.41 11.31 14.35
CA SER A 49 14.16 10.57 14.38
C SER A 49 14.34 9.22 13.68
N GLU A 50 13.82 8.17 14.31
CA GLU A 50 13.67 6.88 13.66
C GLU A 50 12.52 6.89 12.64
N LYS A 51 12.16 5.70 12.13
CA LYS A 51 11.11 5.51 11.14
C LYS A 51 9.77 5.99 11.69
N THR A 52 9.22 7.03 11.06
CA THR A 52 7.92 7.61 11.43
C THR A 52 6.85 7.12 10.47
N LEU A 53 5.71 6.67 11.01
CA LEU A 53 4.62 6.11 10.23
C LEU A 53 3.37 6.99 10.27
N ILE A 54 2.75 7.19 9.11
CA ILE A 54 1.47 7.92 8.99
C ILE A 54 0.45 7.00 8.33
N SER A 55 -0.65 6.75 9.03
CA SER A 55 -1.74 5.93 8.50
C SER A 55 -2.67 6.76 7.60
N PRO A 56 -3.21 6.16 6.51
CA PRO A 56 -4.28 6.76 5.71
C PRO A 56 -5.50 7.23 6.50
N ILE A 57 -5.70 6.73 7.72
CA ILE A 57 -6.77 7.18 8.63
C ILE A 57 -6.69 8.68 8.93
N SER A 58 -5.49 9.28 8.82
CA SER A 58 -5.31 10.72 9.02
C SER A 58 -5.40 11.55 7.73
N LEU A 59 -5.46 10.91 6.56
CA LEU A 59 -5.36 11.64 5.28
C LEU A 59 -6.69 12.26 4.87
N LEU A 60 -6.62 13.55 4.54
CA LEU A 60 -7.75 14.36 4.10
C LEU A 60 -7.81 14.45 2.58
N GLU A 61 -6.66 14.64 1.94
CA GLU A 61 -6.57 14.88 0.50
C GLU A 61 -5.18 14.51 -0.02
N TYR A 62 -5.12 14.06 -1.28
CA TYR A 62 -3.88 13.95 -2.05
C TYR A 62 -3.95 14.87 -3.27
N ASP A 63 -3.15 15.94 -3.27
CA ASP A 63 -2.92 16.75 -4.45
C ASP A 63 -1.82 16.11 -5.30
N ILE A 64 -2.21 15.43 -6.37
CA ILE A 64 -1.27 14.78 -7.30
C ILE A 64 -0.35 15.79 -7.97
N LYS A 65 -0.83 17.00 -8.28
CA LYS A 65 -0.05 17.98 -9.06
C LYS A 65 1.12 18.52 -8.25
N GLU A 66 0.87 18.79 -6.97
CA GLU A 66 1.89 19.25 -6.04
C GLU A 66 2.58 18.09 -5.31
N GLN A 67 2.18 16.84 -5.58
CA GLN A 67 2.60 15.64 -4.86
C GLN A 67 2.52 15.83 -3.34
N GLN A 68 1.39 16.35 -2.87
CA GLN A 68 1.19 16.76 -1.48
C GLN A 68 0.04 16.01 -0.83
N LEU A 69 0.31 15.42 0.33
CA LEU A 69 -0.64 14.68 1.15
C LEU A 69 -1.01 15.51 2.39
N ASN A 70 -2.26 15.93 2.50
CA ASN A 70 -2.75 16.70 3.64
C ASN A 70 -3.30 15.76 4.72
N VAL A 71 -2.82 15.88 5.96
CA VAL A 71 -3.27 15.08 7.11
C VAL A 71 -3.99 15.91 8.16
N SER A 72 -4.91 15.29 8.90
CA SER A 72 -5.72 15.92 9.95
C SER A 72 -5.01 16.05 11.30
N ILE A 73 -3.75 15.63 11.40
CA ILE A 73 -2.94 15.63 12.63
C ILE A 73 -1.92 16.78 12.60
N THR A 74 -1.42 17.18 13.77
CA THR A 74 -0.40 18.23 13.90
C THR A 74 1.02 17.66 13.77
N LYS A 75 1.99 18.53 13.46
CA LYS A 75 3.42 18.22 13.50
C LYS A 75 3.83 17.66 14.86
N ASP A 76 3.37 18.28 15.95
CA ASP A 76 3.66 17.79 17.29
C ASP A 76 3.12 16.38 17.54
N LYS A 77 1.96 16.02 16.98
CA LYS A 77 1.42 14.66 17.08
C LYS A 77 2.25 13.65 16.28
N VAL A 78 2.78 14.05 15.13
CA VAL A 78 3.71 13.21 14.34
C VAL A 78 5.03 13.02 15.09
N LYS A 79 5.64 14.10 15.59
CA LYS A 79 6.91 14.05 16.31
C LYS A 79 6.90 13.11 17.52
N ASN A 80 5.77 13.06 18.22
CA ASN A 80 5.61 12.28 19.45
C ASN A 80 4.92 10.92 19.21
N SER A 81 4.81 10.47 17.95
CA SER A 81 4.23 9.16 17.63
C SER A 81 5.13 8.02 18.06
N PRO A 82 4.59 6.81 18.28
CA PRO A 82 5.42 5.61 18.37
C PRO A 82 6.34 5.50 17.14
N GLN A 83 7.61 5.19 17.39
CA GLN A 83 8.62 5.02 16.36
C GLN A 83 9.06 3.56 16.27
N ILE A 84 9.63 3.19 15.12
CA ILE A 84 10.18 1.86 14.85
C ILE A 84 11.63 2.02 14.46
N ASP A 85 12.51 1.15 14.96
CA ASP A 85 13.88 1.04 14.44
C ASP A 85 13.86 0.82 12.92
N GLU A 86 14.85 1.34 12.21
CA GLU A 86 14.93 1.21 10.75
C GLU A 86 14.88 -0.25 10.28
N HIS A 87 15.43 -1.19 11.06
CA HIS A 87 15.55 -2.61 10.72
C HIS A 87 14.38 -3.45 11.23
N ASP A 88 13.54 -2.90 12.09
CA ASP A 88 12.43 -3.63 12.68
C ASP A 88 11.22 -3.66 11.75
N THR A 89 10.55 -4.80 11.74
CA THR A 89 9.25 -4.97 11.10
C THR A 89 8.15 -4.41 11.99
N VAL A 90 7.09 -3.89 11.40
CA VAL A 90 5.91 -3.43 12.15
C VAL A 90 5.21 -4.62 12.82
N SER A 91 5.35 -4.73 14.15
CA SER A 91 4.70 -5.79 14.93
C SER A 91 3.25 -5.44 15.27
N ARG A 92 2.45 -6.45 15.63
CA ARG A 92 1.07 -6.23 16.10
C ARG A 92 1.04 -5.39 17.36
N GLU A 93 2.02 -5.56 18.25
CA GLU A 93 2.18 -4.75 19.47
C GLU A 93 2.45 -3.29 19.14
N PHE A 94 3.31 -3.03 18.15
CA PHE A 94 3.53 -1.68 17.66
C PHE A 94 2.24 -1.10 17.09
N GLU A 95 1.54 -1.81 16.20
CA GLU A 95 0.28 -1.33 15.61
C GLU A 95 -0.72 -0.95 16.69
N LYS A 96 -0.85 -1.77 17.75
CA LYS A 96 -1.71 -1.45 18.88
C LYS A 96 -1.33 -0.13 19.55
N SER A 97 -0.05 0.04 19.89
CA SER A 97 0.43 1.28 20.53
C SER A 97 0.25 2.51 19.64
N TYR A 98 0.45 2.36 18.33
CA TYR A 98 0.21 3.38 17.32
C TYR A 98 -1.26 3.81 17.29
N PHE A 99 -2.16 2.83 17.13
CA PHE A 99 -3.60 3.11 17.02
C PHE A 99 -4.15 3.70 18.33
N ASP A 100 -3.68 3.22 19.49
CA ASP A 100 -4.03 3.79 20.80
C ASP A 100 -3.56 5.25 20.94
N TYR A 101 -2.33 5.54 20.51
CA TYR A 101 -1.77 6.90 20.55
C TYR A 101 -2.59 7.89 19.72
N TYR A 102 -3.02 7.49 18.53
CA TYR A 102 -3.84 8.31 17.63
C TYR A 102 -5.34 8.20 17.89
N THR A 103 -5.76 7.36 18.83
CA THR A 103 -7.17 7.08 19.16
C THR A 103 -7.97 6.50 17.99
N TYR A 104 -7.31 5.73 17.13
CA TYR A 104 -7.92 5.08 15.97
C TYR A 104 -8.55 3.72 16.31
N GLY A 105 -9.56 3.35 15.53
CA GLY A 105 -10.14 2.02 15.60
C GLY A 105 -9.21 1.00 14.93
N TYR A 106 -9.08 -0.18 15.51
CA TYR A 106 -8.24 -1.24 14.95
C TYR A 106 -8.85 -1.79 13.65
N TYR A 107 -8.15 -1.62 12.53
CA TYR A 107 -8.64 -2.09 11.22
C TYR A 107 -8.77 -3.62 11.15
N TRP A 108 -8.09 -4.35 12.02
CA TRP A 108 -8.15 -5.81 12.10
C TRP A 108 -9.35 -6.34 12.90
N VAL A 109 -10.24 -5.44 13.36
CA VAL A 109 -11.50 -5.82 13.99
C VAL A 109 -12.61 -5.72 12.96
N GLY A 110 -12.91 -6.86 12.32
CA GLY A 110 -13.94 -7.01 11.30
C GLY A 110 -13.43 -7.77 10.08
N PRO A 111 -14.31 -8.13 9.14
CA PRO A 111 -13.95 -8.96 7.98
C PRO A 111 -13.37 -8.17 6.81
N GLY A 112 -13.48 -6.83 6.83
CA GLY A 112 -13.06 -5.96 5.74
C GLY A 112 -11.66 -5.38 5.92
N ALA A 113 -11.17 -4.73 4.87
CA ALA A 113 -9.89 -4.06 4.89
C ALA A 113 -9.79 -3.04 6.04
N TRP A 114 -10.84 -2.26 6.34
CA TRP A 114 -10.85 -1.32 7.46
C TRP A 114 -11.79 -1.76 8.57
N GLY A 115 -11.78 -3.06 8.88
CA GLY A 115 -12.67 -3.68 9.85
C GLY A 115 -14.09 -3.80 9.28
N GLU A 116 -15.05 -3.19 9.95
CA GLU A 116 -16.46 -3.11 9.48
C GLU A 116 -16.68 -1.99 8.46
N TYR A 117 -15.65 -1.21 8.11
CA TYR A 117 -15.76 -0.02 7.28
C TYR A 117 -15.11 -0.19 5.90
N ALA A 118 -15.60 0.58 4.92
CA ALA A 118 -15.11 0.57 3.55
C ALA A 118 -13.88 1.47 3.31
N TYR A 119 -13.64 2.47 4.17
CA TYR A 119 -12.59 3.48 4.01
C TYR A 119 -12.00 3.89 5.37
N PRO A 120 -10.72 4.32 5.42
CA PRO A 120 -9.96 4.46 6.66
C PRO A 120 -10.45 5.58 7.58
N MET A 121 -10.93 6.70 7.03
CA MET A 121 -11.41 7.86 7.82
C MET A 121 -12.54 7.51 8.79
N ALA A 122 -13.27 6.42 8.57
CA ALA A 122 -14.28 5.92 9.50
C ALA A 122 -13.69 5.48 10.86
N LEU A 123 -12.38 5.25 10.94
CA LEU A 123 -11.67 4.82 12.14
C LEU A 123 -11.15 5.98 13.01
N VAL A 124 -11.35 7.25 12.63
CA VAL A 124 -10.86 8.44 13.37
C VAL A 124 -11.56 8.61 14.73
N ASN A 125 -12.81 8.16 14.88
CA ASN A 125 -13.53 8.28 16.15
C ASN A 125 -14.36 7.01 16.47
N PRO A 126 -13.69 5.93 16.90
CA PRO A 126 -14.33 4.66 17.20
C PRO A 126 -14.90 4.74 18.62
N ASN A 127 -16.11 5.26 18.81
CA ASN A 127 -16.71 5.47 20.14
C ASN A 127 -16.88 4.21 21.04
N THR A 128 -16.28 3.07 20.70
CA THR A 128 -16.05 1.92 21.57
C THR A 128 -14.80 1.18 21.10
N LEU A 129 -13.62 1.44 21.67
CA LEU A 129 -12.56 0.41 21.67
C LEU A 129 -13.21 -0.89 22.19
N PRO A 130 -13.23 -1.99 21.43
CA PRO A 130 -13.66 -3.26 21.99
C PRO A 130 -12.65 -3.61 23.08
N LYS A 131 -13.04 -3.52 24.36
CA LYS A 131 -12.19 -3.96 25.48
C LYS A 131 -11.86 -5.45 25.39
N ASP A 132 -12.65 -6.20 24.63
CA ASP A 132 -12.48 -7.63 24.34
C ASP A 132 -12.93 -7.93 22.89
N SER A 133 -12.22 -7.45 21.87
CA SER A 133 -12.29 -8.13 20.56
C SER A 133 -11.37 -9.34 20.65
N SER A 134 -11.94 -10.54 20.56
CA SER A 134 -11.18 -11.79 20.49
C SER A 134 -10.30 -11.76 19.24
N GLU A 135 -9.07 -11.24 19.38
CA GLU A 135 -8.03 -11.39 18.39
C GLU A 135 -7.87 -12.88 18.10
N SER A 136 -8.15 -13.28 16.86
CA SER A 136 -7.83 -14.63 16.41
C SER A 136 -6.33 -14.91 16.57
N GLU A 137 -5.94 -16.17 16.83
CA GLU A 137 -4.52 -16.53 16.91
C GLU A 137 -3.75 -16.16 15.62
N ASP A 138 -4.41 -16.18 14.46
CA ASP A 138 -3.86 -15.78 13.15
C ASP A 138 -3.50 -14.28 13.03
N THR A 139 -4.08 -13.42 13.88
CA THR A 139 -3.75 -11.98 13.94
C THR A 139 -2.57 -11.66 14.84
N LYS A 140 -2.12 -12.60 15.68
CA LYS A 140 -1.09 -12.36 16.71
C LYS A 140 0.34 -12.63 16.27
N THR A 141 0.58 -13.43 15.23
CA THR A 141 1.92 -14.03 15.04
C THR A 141 2.52 -13.92 13.64
N SER A 142 1.78 -13.42 12.64
CA SER A 142 2.34 -13.24 11.29
C SER A 142 2.45 -11.76 10.95
N ASN A 143 3.68 -11.30 10.71
CA ASN A 143 3.92 -10.00 10.09
C ASN A 143 3.29 -10.03 8.69
N HIS A 144 2.23 -9.26 8.49
CA HIS A 144 1.46 -9.15 7.23
C HIS A 144 1.73 -7.82 6.50
N LEU A 145 2.55 -6.94 7.08
CA LEU A 145 2.88 -5.67 6.46
C LEU A 145 4.10 -5.80 5.56
N ARG A 146 4.03 -5.16 4.40
CA ARG A 146 5.01 -5.29 3.32
C ARG A 146 5.49 -3.93 2.83
N SER A 147 6.80 -3.80 2.72
CA SER A 147 7.43 -2.66 2.05
C SER A 147 7.18 -2.72 0.55
N THR A 148 6.70 -1.62 -0.01
CA THR A 148 6.55 -1.47 -1.46
C THR A 148 7.90 -1.30 -2.13
N ASN A 149 8.86 -0.63 -1.49
CA ASN A 149 10.23 -0.53 -1.99
C ASN A 149 10.91 -1.91 -2.08
N GLU A 150 10.61 -2.81 -1.15
CA GLU A 150 11.15 -4.16 -1.17
C GLU A 150 10.54 -4.99 -2.30
N ILE A 151 9.21 -4.97 -2.42
CA ILE A 151 8.49 -5.83 -3.37
C ILE A 151 8.58 -5.30 -4.81
N THR A 152 8.74 -3.99 -4.97
CA THR A 152 9.17 -3.43 -6.25
C THR A 152 10.50 -4.09 -6.61
N HIS A 153 10.60 -4.63 -7.82
CA HIS A 153 11.69 -5.49 -8.31
C HIS A 153 11.60 -6.99 -7.98
N TYR A 154 10.59 -7.45 -7.25
CA TYR A 154 10.37 -8.89 -7.11
C TYR A 154 10.08 -9.52 -8.46
N GLY A 155 10.66 -10.69 -8.69
CA GLY A 155 10.37 -11.51 -9.84
C GLY A 155 8.94 -12.07 -9.77
N ILE A 156 8.22 -12.06 -10.87
CA ILE A 156 6.94 -12.76 -10.98
C ILE A 156 7.20 -14.11 -11.62
N ASP A 157 7.00 -15.17 -10.85
CA ASP A 157 7.04 -16.55 -11.33
C ASP A 157 5.65 -16.90 -11.88
N ALA A 158 5.51 -16.79 -13.20
CA ALA A 158 4.31 -17.21 -13.92
C ALA A 158 4.14 -18.75 -13.86
N LEU A 159 2.92 -19.23 -14.08
CA LEU A 159 2.58 -20.66 -14.01
C LEU A 159 3.47 -21.56 -14.88
N ASP A 160 3.97 -21.04 -15.99
CA ASP A 160 4.84 -21.72 -16.95
C ASP A 160 6.35 -21.48 -16.72
N GLY A 161 6.72 -20.89 -15.57
CA GLY A 161 8.10 -20.72 -15.12
C GLY A 161 8.84 -19.52 -15.73
N LYS A 162 8.15 -18.66 -16.48
CA LYS A 162 8.74 -17.42 -17.02
C LYS A 162 8.74 -16.30 -15.97
N LYS A 163 9.82 -15.52 -15.94
CA LYS A 163 10.11 -14.51 -14.90
C LYS A 163 10.00 -13.06 -15.36
N GLY A 164 8.96 -12.36 -14.90
CA GLY A 164 8.79 -10.92 -15.12
C GLY A 164 9.19 -10.19 -13.85
N TYR A 165 8.94 -8.90 -13.73
CA TYR A 165 9.11 -8.24 -12.43
C TYR A 165 8.02 -7.23 -12.13
N ILE A 166 7.73 -7.08 -10.83
CA ILE A 166 6.88 -6.01 -10.32
C ILE A 166 7.61 -4.70 -10.52
N LYS A 167 7.01 -3.80 -11.30
CA LYS A 167 7.53 -2.45 -11.54
C LYS A 167 6.91 -1.41 -10.63
N ASP A 168 5.62 -1.54 -10.32
CA ASP A 168 4.88 -0.58 -9.49
C ASP A 168 3.52 -1.17 -9.06
N PHE A 169 2.78 -0.44 -8.24
CA PHE A 169 1.41 -0.73 -7.85
C PHE A 169 0.51 0.48 -8.10
N ILE A 170 -0.76 0.23 -8.37
CA ILE A 170 -1.78 1.27 -8.52
C ILE A 170 -2.72 1.21 -7.32
N CYS A 171 -2.77 2.29 -6.56
CA CYS A 171 -3.59 2.46 -5.38
C CYS A 171 -4.85 3.29 -5.70
N ASP A 172 -5.98 2.95 -5.08
CA ASP A 172 -7.11 3.85 -4.94
C ASP A 172 -6.99 4.70 -3.67
N THR A 173 -6.94 6.03 -3.81
CA THR A 173 -6.78 6.97 -2.69
C THR A 173 -8.00 7.04 -1.76
N ASP A 174 -9.12 6.44 -2.15
CA ASP A 174 -10.35 6.49 -1.34
C ASP A 174 -10.35 5.32 -0.34
N SER A 175 -10.14 4.09 -0.82
CA SER A 175 -10.08 2.88 0.02
C SER A 175 -8.67 2.53 0.49
N TRP A 176 -7.64 3.12 -0.13
CA TRP A 176 -6.22 2.78 0.04
C TRP A 176 -5.86 1.35 -0.39
N SER A 177 -6.69 0.75 -1.24
CA SER A 177 -6.46 -0.58 -1.80
C SER A 177 -5.55 -0.52 -3.01
N LEU A 178 -4.57 -1.42 -3.08
CA LEU A 178 -3.80 -1.69 -4.28
C LEU A 178 -4.70 -2.46 -5.25
N LEU A 179 -5.19 -1.80 -6.28
CA LEU A 179 -6.13 -2.38 -7.25
C LEU A 179 -5.42 -3.14 -8.37
N TYR A 180 -4.24 -2.66 -8.75
CA TYR A 180 -3.46 -3.23 -9.84
C TYR A 180 -1.98 -3.29 -9.51
N ILE A 181 -1.29 -4.22 -10.14
CA ILE A 181 0.16 -4.38 -10.09
C ILE A 181 0.67 -4.18 -11.50
N VAL A 182 1.65 -3.31 -11.64
CA VAL A 182 2.33 -3.03 -12.91
C VAL A 182 3.44 -4.05 -13.08
N VAL A 183 3.29 -4.94 -14.07
CA VAL A 183 4.29 -5.96 -14.41
C VAL A 183 5.05 -5.51 -15.64
N ASP A 184 6.37 -5.48 -15.55
CA ASP A 184 7.22 -5.24 -16.71
C ASP A 184 7.57 -6.57 -17.38
N THR A 185 7.33 -6.63 -18.70
CA THR A 185 7.50 -7.84 -19.51
C THR A 185 8.73 -7.77 -20.42
N ARG A 186 9.60 -6.76 -20.26
CA ARG A 186 10.76 -6.54 -21.15
C ARG A 186 11.75 -7.70 -21.20
N ASP A 187 11.89 -8.44 -20.09
CA ASP A 187 12.82 -9.58 -20.03
C ASP A 187 12.28 -10.82 -20.76
N TRP A 188 11.02 -10.78 -21.18
CA TRP A 188 10.36 -11.87 -21.88
C TRP A 188 10.35 -11.75 -23.39
N LEU A 189 10.27 -10.54 -23.94
CA LEU A 189 10.25 -10.31 -25.39
C LEU A 189 10.89 -8.96 -25.77
N PRO A 190 11.53 -8.87 -26.96
CA PRO A 190 11.95 -7.59 -27.54
C PRO A 190 10.75 -6.64 -27.68
N GLY A 191 10.85 -5.44 -27.10
CA GLY A 191 9.76 -4.46 -27.10
C GLY A 191 8.68 -4.71 -26.04
N GLY A 192 9.01 -5.43 -24.97
CA GLY A 192 8.09 -5.73 -23.87
C GLY A 192 7.40 -4.50 -23.29
N LYS A 193 6.19 -4.72 -22.80
CA LYS A 193 5.25 -3.71 -22.32
C LYS A 193 5.13 -3.77 -20.80
N LYS A 194 4.60 -2.71 -20.21
CA LYS A 194 4.08 -2.74 -18.84
C LYS A 194 2.61 -3.13 -18.91
N VAL A 195 2.19 -4.12 -18.12
CA VAL A 195 0.81 -4.58 -18.08
C VAL A 195 0.25 -4.51 -16.66
N LEU A 196 -1.07 -4.36 -16.55
CA LEU A 196 -1.78 -4.35 -15.27
C LEU A 196 -2.32 -5.73 -14.97
N ILE A 197 -1.98 -6.29 -13.81
CA ILE A 197 -2.63 -7.48 -13.25
C ILE A 197 -3.35 -7.13 -11.96
N SER A 198 -4.37 -7.90 -11.59
CA SER A 198 -5.01 -7.78 -10.28
C SER A 198 -4.19 -8.52 -9.22
N PRO A 199 -4.03 -7.97 -7.99
CA PRO A 199 -3.34 -8.66 -6.90
C PRO A 199 -3.92 -10.03 -6.54
N LYS A 200 -5.20 -10.28 -6.87
CA LYS A 200 -5.84 -11.60 -6.69
C LYS A 200 -5.16 -12.75 -7.44
N HIS A 201 -4.31 -12.44 -8.41
CA HIS A 201 -3.55 -13.44 -9.16
C HIS A 201 -2.21 -13.77 -8.51
N LEU A 202 -1.78 -13.01 -7.51
CA LEU A 202 -0.58 -13.28 -6.74
C LEU A 202 -0.90 -14.16 -5.53
N ASP A 203 -0.02 -15.10 -5.24
CA ASP A 203 -0.07 -15.94 -4.05
C ASP A 203 1.01 -15.51 -3.04
N LYS A 204 2.04 -16.34 -2.91
CA LYS A 204 2.98 -16.28 -1.81
C LYS A 204 4.19 -15.47 -2.25
N LEU A 205 4.51 -14.47 -1.44
CA LEU A 205 5.78 -13.76 -1.50
C LEU A 205 6.89 -14.68 -0.96
N ASN A 206 7.93 -14.91 -1.76
CA ASN A 206 9.15 -15.57 -1.35
C ASN A 206 10.27 -14.53 -1.16
N TRP A 207 10.57 -14.27 0.11
CA TRP A 207 11.56 -13.28 0.55
C TRP A 207 12.99 -13.62 0.16
N GLU A 208 13.37 -14.89 0.33
CA GLU A 208 14.74 -15.35 0.09
C GLU A 208 15.07 -15.27 -1.40
N GLU A 209 14.10 -15.63 -2.24
CA GLU A 209 14.25 -15.63 -3.70
C GLU A 209 13.88 -14.28 -4.33
N LYS A 210 13.29 -13.35 -3.56
CA LYS A 210 12.70 -12.10 -4.06
C LYS A 210 11.74 -12.34 -5.22
N THR A 211 10.82 -13.29 -5.05
CA THR A 211 9.81 -13.64 -6.05
C THR A 211 8.41 -13.65 -5.48
N VAL A 212 7.42 -13.57 -6.37
CA VAL A 212 6.02 -13.84 -6.07
C VAL A 212 5.47 -14.81 -7.12
N THR A 213 4.77 -15.83 -6.66
CA THR A 213 4.09 -16.77 -7.54
C THR A 213 2.80 -16.17 -8.07
N CYS A 214 2.54 -16.34 -9.36
CA CYS A 214 1.35 -15.86 -10.04
C CYS A 214 0.60 -17.01 -10.72
N HIS A 215 -0.73 -17.03 -10.59
CA HIS A 215 -1.58 -18.05 -11.23
C HIS A 215 -1.72 -17.89 -12.74
N LEU A 216 -1.25 -16.77 -13.29
CA LEU A 216 -1.31 -16.51 -14.71
C LEU A 216 -0.12 -17.16 -15.41
N SER A 217 -0.37 -17.76 -16.56
CA SER A 217 0.69 -18.09 -17.52
C SER A 217 1.27 -16.82 -18.11
N PHE A 218 2.47 -16.92 -18.68
CA PHE A 218 3.05 -15.83 -19.45
C PHE A 218 2.10 -15.24 -20.52
N GLU A 219 1.43 -16.09 -21.30
CA GLU A 219 0.51 -15.64 -22.35
C GLU A 219 -0.66 -14.83 -21.76
N GLN A 220 -1.18 -15.27 -20.61
CA GLN A 220 -2.24 -14.54 -19.90
C GLN A 220 -1.74 -13.19 -19.38
N VAL A 221 -0.52 -13.12 -18.82
CA VAL A 221 0.08 -11.86 -18.40
C VAL A 221 0.25 -10.91 -19.59
N GLN A 222 0.66 -11.40 -20.76
CA GLN A 222 0.78 -10.55 -21.96
C GLN A 222 -0.56 -10.05 -22.49
N ALA A 223 -1.62 -10.83 -22.32
CA ALA A 223 -2.98 -10.44 -22.71
C ALA A 223 -3.62 -9.42 -21.76
N CYS A 224 -3.00 -9.15 -20.61
CA CYS A 224 -3.48 -8.14 -19.67
C CYS A 224 -3.44 -6.72 -20.27
N PRO A 225 -4.25 -5.79 -19.74
CA PRO A 225 -4.24 -4.40 -20.17
C PRO A 225 -2.86 -3.78 -20.09
N GLU A 226 -2.49 -3.01 -21.12
CA GLU A 226 -1.27 -2.22 -21.10
C GLU A 226 -1.41 -1.08 -20.09
N TYR A 227 -0.40 -0.92 -19.24
CA TYR A 227 -0.32 0.18 -18.28
C TYR A 227 -0.04 1.50 -19.02
N ASN A 228 -0.87 2.51 -18.77
CA ASN A 228 -0.68 3.86 -19.25
C ASN A 228 -0.87 4.84 -18.09
N GLU A 229 0.24 5.44 -17.65
CA GLU A 229 0.29 6.36 -16.53
C GLU A 229 -0.60 7.59 -16.74
N ASP A 230 -0.53 8.20 -17.92
CA ASP A 230 -1.29 9.41 -18.27
C ASP A 230 -2.81 9.19 -18.30
N LYS A 231 -3.24 7.92 -18.33
CA LYS A 231 -4.65 7.52 -18.41
C LYS A 231 -5.17 6.88 -17.13
N LEU A 232 -4.41 6.84 -16.04
CA LEU A 232 -4.79 6.16 -14.80
C LEU A 232 -6.15 6.59 -14.23
N ASN A 233 -6.59 7.82 -14.51
CA ASN A 233 -7.88 8.36 -14.07
C ASN A 233 -8.85 8.62 -15.23
N ASP A 234 -8.55 8.13 -16.43
CA ASP A 234 -9.45 8.19 -17.59
C ASP A 234 -10.53 7.10 -17.50
N VAL A 235 -11.80 7.51 -17.64
CA VAL A 235 -12.95 6.63 -17.42
C VAL A 235 -13.03 5.52 -18.47
N GLU A 236 -12.73 5.83 -19.73
CA GLU A 236 -12.78 4.86 -20.84
C GLU A 236 -11.67 3.83 -20.72
N TYR A 237 -10.45 4.29 -20.41
CA TYR A 237 -9.31 3.42 -20.13
C TYR A 237 -9.59 2.47 -18.97
N LEU A 238 -10.11 2.97 -17.84
CA LEU A 238 -10.41 2.12 -16.68
C LEU A 238 -11.54 1.12 -16.97
N ALA A 239 -12.52 1.47 -17.80
CA ALA A 239 -13.53 0.53 -18.25
C ALA A 239 -12.91 -0.59 -19.10
N GLU A 240 -11.99 -0.27 -20.01
CA GLU A 240 -11.24 -1.27 -20.79
C GLU A 240 -10.40 -2.19 -19.91
N VAL A 241 -9.65 -1.62 -18.96
CA VAL A 241 -8.82 -2.36 -17.99
C VAL A 241 -9.68 -3.35 -17.22
N LYS A 242 -10.80 -2.90 -16.63
CA LYS A 242 -11.73 -3.74 -15.88
C LYS A 242 -12.31 -4.85 -16.73
N ASN A 243 -12.73 -4.54 -17.96
CA ASN A 243 -13.29 -5.53 -18.88
C ASN A 243 -12.27 -6.63 -19.19
N LYS A 244 -11.04 -6.29 -19.59
CA LYS A 244 -10.00 -7.27 -19.90
C LYS A 244 -9.62 -8.14 -18.69
N LEU A 245 -9.52 -7.56 -17.49
CA LEU A 245 -9.19 -8.30 -16.27
C LEU A 245 -10.31 -9.20 -15.74
N MET A 246 -11.56 -8.99 -16.18
CA MET A 246 -12.67 -9.91 -15.88
C MET A 246 -12.59 -11.21 -16.68
N PHE A 247 -12.02 -11.17 -17.89
CA PHE A 247 -11.93 -12.31 -18.79
C PHE A 247 -10.60 -13.08 -18.69
N ASN A 248 -9.55 -12.46 -18.15
CA ASN A 248 -8.33 -13.15 -17.75
C ASN A 248 -8.54 -13.81 -16.39
N LYS A 249 -8.98 -15.08 -16.39
CA LYS A 249 -9.08 -15.92 -15.19
C LYS A 249 -7.88 -16.84 -15.07
#